data_AF-A0A060YY78-F1
#
_entry.id   AF-A0A060YY78-F1
#
_cell.length_a   1.000
_cell.length_b   1.000
_cell.length_c   1.000
_cell.angle_alpha   90.00
_cell.angle_beta   90.00
_cell.angle_gamma   90.00
#
_symmetry.space_group_name_H-M   'P 1'
#
loop_
_entity.id
_entity.type
_entity.pdbx_description
1 polymer ?
#
loop_
_entity_poly.entity_id
_entity_poly.type
_entity_poly.pdbx_seq_one_letter_code
_entity_poly.pdbx_strand_id
1 'polypeptide(L)'
;CVCSTKDDRKPQTGPSEYEKRRKDHISHFILRLAYCQTEDLRRWFIQQEIDLFRYRFNHLPSKNIREFLQYNNLHYHTISIDEKKNLMDKLVTSSFAVSGSTVDCQDFYKVPFQDALDLVRTRKVYLNGGYVYIPHQDIVTIVLNDFRTRLSKALAVEEGSTNDAKIDRNNAVN
;
A
#
# COMPACT_ATOMS: atom_id res chain seq x y z
N CYS A 1 -16.09 16.47 59.65
CA CYS A 1 -16.81 16.33 58.36
C CYS A 1 -15.88 16.68 57.21
N VAL A 2 -15.33 15.70 56.50
CA VAL A 2 -14.66 15.94 55.21
C VAL A 2 -15.54 15.29 54.16
N CYS A 3 -16.15 16.13 53.33
CA CYS A 3 -17.00 15.70 52.23
C CYS A 3 -16.07 15.41 51.03
N SER A 4 -15.83 14.13 50.74
CA SER A 4 -15.15 13.73 49.50
C SER A 4 -16.12 13.87 48.34
N THR A 5 -15.93 14.92 47.55
CA THR A 5 -16.52 15.07 46.22
C THR A 5 -16.04 13.94 45.33
N LYS A 6 -16.94 13.03 44.94
CA LYS A 6 -16.67 12.04 43.91
C LYS A 6 -16.49 12.77 42.58
N ASP A 7 -15.30 12.68 42.02
CA ASP A 7 -14.93 13.17 40.71
C ASP A 7 -15.54 12.23 39.65
N ASP A 8 -16.69 12.63 39.08
CA ASP A 8 -17.36 11.97 37.95
C ASP A 8 -16.58 12.20 36.65
N ARG A 9 -15.35 11.70 36.58
CA ARG A 9 -14.63 11.55 35.30
C ARG A 9 -15.27 10.40 34.51
N LYS A 10 -16.23 10.74 33.64
CA LYS A 10 -16.71 9.85 32.56
C LYS A 10 -15.49 9.20 31.89
N PRO A 11 -15.41 7.86 31.80
CA PRO A 11 -14.38 7.23 31.00
C PRO A 11 -14.61 7.67 29.55
N GLN A 12 -13.63 8.35 28.95
CA GLN A 12 -13.65 8.63 27.52
C GLN A 12 -13.39 7.30 26.79
N THR A 13 -14.45 6.52 26.59
CA THR A 13 -14.41 5.34 25.73
C THR A 13 -14.31 5.83 24.30
N GLY A 14 -13.09 6.08 23.84
CA GLY A 14 -12.82 6.27 22.41
C GLY A 14 -13.36 5.06 21.63
N PRO A 15 -13.71 5.24 20.34
CA PRO A 15 -14.24 4.16 19.53
C PRO A 15 -13.27 2.97 19.56
N SER A 16 -13.81 1.76 19.73
CA SER A 16 -13.01 0.53 19.72
C SER A 16 -12.23 0.43 18.40
N GLU A 17 -11.05 -0.19 18.40
CA GLU A 17 -10.27 -0.45 17.19
C GLU A 17 -11.10 -1.15 16.10
N TYR A 18 -12.03 -2.02 16.52
CA TYR A 18 -13.00 -2.64 15.63
C TYR A 18 -13.93 -1.62 14.95
N GLU A 19 -14.47 -0.66 15.70
CA GLU A 19 -15.37 0.35 15.16
C GLU A 19 -14.66 1.31 14.22
N LYS A 20 -13.39 1.65 14.52
CA LYS A 20 -12.53 2.44 13.62
C LYS A 20 -12.35 1.71 12.28
N ARG A 21 -11.98 0.42 12.31
CA ARG A 21 -11.84 -0.41 11.11
C ARG A 21 -13.15 -0.52 10.32
N ARG A 22 -14.28 -0.70 11.02
CA ARG A 22 -15.60 -0.79 10.38
C ARG A 22 -15.96 0.52 9.67
N LYS A 23 -15.73 1.66 10.32
CA LYS A 23 -15.99 2.99 9.74
C LYS A 23 -15.11 3.24 8.53
N ASP A 24 -13.82 2.91 8.59
CA ASP A 24 -12.91 3.03 7.45
C ASP A 24 -13.38 2.19 6.27
N HIS A 25 -13.75 0.93 6.52
CA HIS A 25 -14.23 0.02 5.48
C HIS A 25 -15.49 0.58 4.79
N ILE A 26 -16.49 0.99 5.57
CA ILE A 26 -17.74 1.55 5.01
C ILE A 26 -17.45 2.84 4.24
N SER A 27 -16.66 3.75 4.83
CA SER A 27 -16.34 5.04 4.21
C SER A 27 -15.61 4.84 2.88
N HIS A 28 -14.67 3.90 2.81
CA HIS A 28 -13.94 3.58 1.59
C HIS A 28 -14.87 3.20 0.43
N PHE A 29 -15.87 2.34 0.67
CA PHE A 29 -16.83 1.93 -0.37
C PHE A 29 -17.79 3.06 -0.77
N ILE A 30 -18.26 3.86 0.19
CA ILE A 30 -19.13 5.01 -0.11
C ILE A 30 -18.38 6.02 -0.99
N LEU A 31 -17.12 6.31 -0.66
CA LEU A 31 -16.30 7.26 -1.42
C LEU A 31 -15.96 6.72 -2.81
N ARG A 32 -15.76 5.40 -2.98
CA ARG A 32 -15.59 4.79 -4.31
C ARG A 32 -16.79 5.10 -5.22
N LEU A 33 -18.02 4.96 -4.74
CA LEU A 33 -19.23 5.27 -5.51
C LEU A 33 -19.38 6.76 -5.84
N ALA A 34 -18.92 7.64 -4.95
CA ALA A 34 -18.98 9.08 -5.17
C ALA A 34 -17.93 9.55 -6.21
N TYR A 35 -16.70 9.02 -6.12
CA TYR A 35 -15.56 9.50 -6.89
C TYR A 35 -15.24 8.67 -8.15
N CYS A 36 -16.00 7.61 -8.48
CA CYS A 36 -15.81 6.83 -9.70
C CYS A 36 -16.31 7.53 -10.98
N GLN A 37 -17.00 8.67 -10.88
CA GLN A 37 -17.77 9.28 -11.97
C GLN A 37 -16.93 9.96 -13.05
N THR A 38 -15.82 10.60 -12.68
CA THR A 38 -14.94 11.29 -13.63
C THR A 38 -13.50 10.83 -13.45
N GLU A 39 -12.69 10.96 -14.48
CA GLU A 39 -11.28 10.55 -14.41
C GLU A 39 -10.48 11.36 -13.39
N ASP A 40 -10.73 12.67 -13.29
CA ASP A 40 -10.03 13.54 -12.34
C ASP A 40 -10.37 13.19 -10.88
N LEU A 41 -11.64 12.92 -10.58
CA LEU A 41 -12.06 12.48 -9.25
C LEU A 41 -11.46 11.13 -8.89
N ARG A 42 -11.41 10.18 -9.84
CA ARG A 42 -10.75 8.89 -9.65
C ARG A 42 -9.27 9.05 -9.35
N ARG A 43 -8.55 9.86 -10.14
CA ARG A 43 -7.11 10.13 -9.94
C ARG A 43 -6.85 10.74 -8.57
N TRP A 44 -7.67 11.72 -8.17
CA TRP A 44 -7.56 12.36 -6.85
C TRP A 44 -7.83 11.37 -5.71
N PHE A 45 -8.92 10.58 -5.81
CA PHE A 45 -9.28 9.60 -4.78
C PHE A 45 -8.22 8.50 -4.63
N ILE A 46 -7.72 7.97 -5.75
CA ILE A 46 -6.62 7.00 -5.76
C ILE A 46 -5.38 7.57 -5.07
N GLN A 47 -5.02 8.82 -5.35
CA GLN A 47 -3.86 9.46 -4.73
C GLN A 47 -4.01 9.55 -3.20
N GLN A 48 -5.17 9.99 -2.71
CA GLN A 48 -5.43 10.10 -1.27
C GLN A 48 -5.42 8.74 -0.58
N GLU A 49 -6.01 7.71 -1.19
CA GLU A 49 -6.01 6.34 -0.66
C GLU A 49 -4.59 5.76 -0.61
N ILE A 50 -3.76 6.03 -1.62
CA ILE A 50 -2.35 5.63 -1.64
C ILE A 50 -1.58 6.31 -0.49
N ASP A 51 -1.77 7.60 -0.30
CA ASP A 51 -1.07 8.35 0.75
C ASP A 51 -1.49 7.89 2.15
N LEU A 52 -2.78 7.61 2.35
CA LEU A 52 -3.29 7.02 3.59
C LEU A 52 -2.72 5.62 3.82
N PHE A 53 -2.70 4.78 2.79
CA PHE A 53 -2.12 3.43 2.87
C PHE A 53 -0.63 3.50 3.21
N ARG A 54 0.11 4.41 2.56
CA ARG A 54 1.55 4.63 2.82
C ARG A 54 1.78 5.01 4.28
N TYR A 55 1.00 5.94 4.81
CA TYR A 55 1.08 6.33 6.21
C TYR A 55 0.85 5.13 7.14
N ARG A 56 -0.21 4.35 6.91
CA ARG A 56 -0.53 3.16 7.72
C ARG A 56 0.55 2.09 7.63
N PHE A 57 1.09 1.86 6.44
CA PHE A 57 2.12 0.87 6.18
C PHE A 57 3.44 1.23 6.88
N ASN A 58 3.83 2.51 6.85
CA ASN A 58 5.04 2.98 7.54
C ASN A 58 4.97 2.88 9.07
N HIS A 59 3.77 2.87 9.65
CA HIS A 59 3.56 2.66 11.09
C HIS A 59 3.41 1.19 11.48
N LEU A 60 3.41 0.27 10.51
CA LEU A 60 3.26 -1.15 10.75
C LEU A 60 4.61 -1.76 11.15
N PRO A 61 4.68 -2.58 12.21
CA PRO A 61 5.93 -3.23 12.59
C PRO A 61 6.39 -4.24 11.53
N SER A 62 7.71 -4.40 11.36
CA SER A 62 8.31 -5.25 10.31
C SER A 62 7.84 -6.71 10.31
N LYS A 63 7.43 -7.24 11.47
CA LYS A 63 6.83 -8.59 11.58
C LYS A 63 5.52 -8.69 10.78
N ASN A 64 4.63 -7.71 10.97
CA ASN A 64 3.33 -7.65 10.32
C ASN A 64 3.46 -7.33 8.83
N ILE A 65 4.53 -6.65 8.40
CA ILE A 65 4.82 -6.46 6.97
C ILE A 65 5.02 -7.81 6.28
N ARG A 66 5.78 -8.72 6.89
CA ARG A 66 6.01 -10.06 6.33
C ARG A 66 4.72 -10.87 6.22
N GLU A 67 3.91 -10.86 7.26
CA GLU A 67 2.59 -11.50 7.28
C GLU A 67 1.66 -10.90 6.21
N PHE A 68 1.67 -9.57 6.06
CA PHE A 68 0.91 -8.87 5.03
C PHE A 68 1.32 -9.30 3.62
N LEU A 69 2.63 -9.39 3.33
CA LEU A 69 3.11 -9.83 2.03
C LEU A 69 2.66 -11.27 1.72
N GLN A 70 2.78 -12.17 2.71
CA GLN A 70 2.32 -13.55 2.57
C GLN A 70 0.80 -13.65 2.33
N TYR A 71 0.01 -12.89 3.08
CA TYR A 71 -1.44 -12.87 2.93
C TYR A 71 -1.90 -12.37 1.55
N ASN A 72 -1.16 -11.44 0.94
CA ASN A 72 -1.51 -10.87 -0.36
C ASN A 72 -0.94 -11.65 -1.56
N ASN A 73 -0.43 -12.88 -1.35
CA ASN A 73 0.23 -13.72 -2.35
C ASN A 73 1.48 -13.08 -2.97
N LEU A 74 2.12 -12.15 -2.25
CA LEU A 74 3.38 -11.54 -2.66
C LEU A 74 4.52 -12.36 -2.07
N HIS A 75 4.85 -13.48 -2.72
CA HIS A 75 5.92 -14.39 -2.31
C HIS A 75 7.31 -13.80 -2.63
N TYR A 76 7.68 -12.73 -1.95
CA TYR A 76 9.00 -12.11 -2.10
C TYR A 76 10.02 -12.81 -1.21
N HIS A 77 10.95 -13.53 -1.85
CA HIS A 77 12.03 -14.20 -1.16
C HIS A 77 13.16 -13.23 -0.83
N THR A 78 13.63 -13.27 0.42
CA THR A 78 14.88 -12.62 0.81
C THR A 78 16.05 -13.35 0.17
N ILE A 79 17.00 -12.62 -0.38
CA ILE A 79 18.21 -13.22 -0.99
C ILE A 79 19.11 -13.84 0.07
N SER A 80 19.86 -14.88 -0.29
CA SER A 80 20.86 -15.46 0.60
C SER A 80 22.04 -14.50 0.81
N ILE A 81 22.76 -14.68 1.91
CA ILE A 81 23.95 -13.87 2.25
C ILE A 81 25.02 -14.04 1.15
N ASP A 82 25.16 -15.24 0.58
CA ASP A 82 26.11 -15.52 -0.50
C ASP A 82 25.73 -14.78 -1.80
N GLU A 83 24.45 -14.80 -2.18
CA GLU A 83 23.95 -14.06 -3.36
C GLU A 83 24.08 -12.55 -3.15
N LYS A 84 23.79 -12.07 -1.92
CA LYS A 84 23.98 -10.68 -1.51
C LYS A 84 25.44 -10.24 -1.63
N LYS A 85 26.38 -11.05 -1.14
CA LYS A 85 27.82 -10.74 -1.17
C LYS A 85 28.35 -10.67 -2.61
N ASN A 86 27.92 -11.58 -3.47
CA ASN A 86 28.30 -11.59 -4.88
C ASN A 86 27.73 -10.40 -5.68
N LEU A 87 26.59 -9.86 -5.24
CA LEU A 87 25.93 -8.72 -5.89
C LEU A 87 26.21 -7.38 -5.20
N MET A 88 26.95 -7.38 -4.09
CA MET A 88 27.18 -6.20 -3.24
C MET A 88 27.68 -5.00 -4.05
N ASP A 89 28.73 -5.19 -4.83
CA ASP A 89 29.33 -4.11 -5.65
C ASP A 89 28.32 -3.51 -6.64
N LYS A 90 27.46 -4.35 -7.20
CA LYS A 90 26.42 -3.93 -8.16
C LYS A 90 25.27 -3.22 -7.46
N LEU A 91 24.85 -3.71 -6.29
CA LEU A 91 23.80 -3.11 -5.46
C LEU A 91 24.19 -1.71 -4.98
N VAL A 92 25.45 -1.55 -4.54
CA VAL A 92 26.03 -0.25 -4.14
C VAL A 92 26.08 0.71 -5.33
N THR A 93 26.50 0.22 -6.51
CA THR A 93 26.59 1.05 -7.71
C THR A 93 25.22 1.52 -8.21
N SER A 94 24.18 0.68 -8.10
CA SER A 94 22.82 1.01 -8.56
C SER A 94 21.98 1.80 -7.56
N SER A 95 22.27 1.70 -6.26
CA SER A 95 21.48 2.35 -5.21
C SER A 95 22.08 3.72 -4.89
N PHE A 96 21.57 4.77 -5.53
CA PHE A 96 22.06 6.16 -5.39
C PHE A 96 22.05 6.72 -3.94
N ALA A 97 21.44 6.03 -2.98
CA ALA A 97 21.23 6.50 -1.61
C ALA A 97 21.88 5.65 -0.50
N VAL A 98 22.63 4.59 -0.83
CA VAL A 98 23.05 3.59 0.15
C VAL A 98 24.58 3.47 0.19
N SER A 99 25.19 4.06 1.23
CA SER A 99 26.61 3.83 1.54
C SER A 99 26.87 2.33 1.75
N GLY A 100 28.01 1.80 1.31
CA GLY A 100 28.30 0.35 1.33
C GLY A 100 28.09 -0.34 2.69
N SER A 101 28.22 0.39 3.80
CA SER A 101 27.95 -0.08 5.17
C SER A 101 26.45 -0.26 5.51
N THR A 102 25.56 0.47 4.85
CA THR A 102 24.09 0.34 5.04
C THR A 102 23.48 -0.80 4.24
N VAL A 103 24.13 -1.22 3.14
CA VAL A 103 23.71 -2.39 2.35
C VAL A 103 23.84 -3.67 3.17
N ASP A 104 24.88 -3.79 3.99
CA ASP A 104 25.17 -5.03 4.72
C ASP A 104 24.15 -5.33 5.82
N CYS A 105 23.62 -4.29 6.48
CA CYS A 105 22.61 -4.43 7.53
C CYS A 105 21.16 -4.58 7.02
N GLN A 106 20.89 -4.32 5.73
CA GLN A 106 19.53 -4.37 5.18
C GLN A 106 19.22 -5.68 4.46
N ASP A 107 17.99 -6.16 4.65
CA ASP A 107 17.45 -7.27 3.87
C ASP A 107 17.10 -6.82 2.45
N PHE A 108 17.46 -7.64 1.47
CA PHE A 108 17.11 -7.45 0.06
C PHE A 108 16.12 -8.53 -0.38
N TYR A 109 15.13 -8.10 -1.15
CA TYR A 109 14.12 -8.96 -1.75
C TYR A 109 14.36 -9.10 -3.24
N LYS A 110 14.21 -10.31 -3.74
CA LYS A 110 14.22 -10.61 -5.17
C LYS A 110 12.80 -10.66 -5.69
N VAL A 111 12.49 -9.80 -6.65
CA VAL A 111 11.16 -9.67 -7.25
C VAL A 111 11.24 -9.67 -8.77
N PRO A 112 10.20 -10.14 -9.49
CA PRO A 112 10.10 -9.94 -10.93
C PRO A 112 10.11 -8.44 -11.28
N PHE A 113 10.80 -8.05 -12.36
CA PHE A 113 10.90 -6.63 -12.73
C PHE A 113 9.53 -5.97 -13.02
N GLN A 114 8.53 -6.77 -13.41
CA GLN A 114 7.18 -6.34 -13.74
C GLN A 114 6.46 -5.73 -12.52
N ASP A 115 6.79 -6.18 -11.32
CA ASP A 115 6.19 -5.68 -10.08
C ASP A 115 6.87 -4.38 -9.60
N ALA A 116 8.10 -4.13 -10.06
CA ALA A 116 8.96 -3.03 -9.63
C ALA A 116 9.22 -1.97 -10.72
N LEU A 117 8.32 -1.83 -11.70
CA LEU A 117 8.55 -1.01 -12.90
C LEU A 117 8.91 0.45 -12.59
N ASP A 118 8.32 1.06 -11.56
CA ASP A 118 8.62 2.46 -11.20
C ASP A 118 10.04 2.64 -10.64
N LEU A 119 10.53 1.63 -9.90
CA LEU A 119 11.89 1.61 -9.37
C LEU A 119 12.91 1.37 -10.50
N VAL A 120 12.58 0.49 -11.44
CA VAL A 120 13.40 0.22 -12.64
C VAL A 120 13.47 1.46 -13.54
N ARG A 121 12.33 2.13 -13.78
CA ARG A 121 12.25 3.34 -14.61
C ARG A 121 13.18 4.44 -14.08
N THR A 122 13.25 4.59 -12.76
CA THR A 122 14.10 5.60 -12.11
C THR A 122 15.55 5.15 -11.91
N ARG A 123 15.92 3.95 -12.39
CA ARG A 123 17.26 3.34 -12.25
C ARG A 123 17.77 3.29 -10.81
N LYS A 124 16.84 3.16 -9.84
CA LYS A 124 17.17 3.13 -8.41
C LYS A 124 17.54 1.75 -7.89
N VAL A 125 17.32 0.71 -8.70
CA VAL A 125 17.39 -0.70 -8.29
C VAL A 125 18.20 -1.50 -9.30
N TYR A 126 18.86 -2.55 -8.81
CA TYR A 126 19.62 -3.46 -9.64
C TYR A 126 18.70 -4.45 -10.34
N LEU A 127 18.85 -4.59 -11.66
CA LEU A 127 18.12 -5.53 -12.50
C LEU A 127 19.09 -6.56 -13.09
N ASN A 128 18.77 -7.84 -12.95
CA ASN A 128 19.56 -8.94 -13.49
C ASN A 128 18.67 -10.14 -13.83
N GLY A 129 18.81 -10.67 -15.04
CA GLY A 129 18.11 -11.89 -15.47
C GLY A 129 16.58 -11.83 -15.36
N GLY A 130 15.96 -10.65 -15.55
CA GLY A 130 14.51 -10.47 -15.39
C GLY A 130 14.03 -10.27 -13.95
N TYR A 131 14.95 -10.26 -12.98
CA TYR A 131 14.66 -10.00 -11.58
C TYR A 131 15.26 -8.67 -11.14
N VAL A 132 14.63 -8.07 -10.14
CA VAL A 132 15.04 -6.83 -9.50
C VAL A 132 15.30 -7.09 -8.03
N TYR A 133 16.35 -6.45 -7.52
CA TYR A 133 16.79 -6.56 -6.14
C TYR A 133 16.46 -5.25 -5.43
N ILE A 134 15.55 -5.32 -4.47
CA ILE A 134 15.03 -4.15 -3.74
C ILE A 134 15.34 -4.25 -2.25
N PRO A 135 15.74 -3.16 -1.59
CA PRO A 135 15.90 -3.15 -0.14
C PRO A 135 14.54 -3.16 0.55
N HIS A 136 14.51 -3.58 1.83
CA HIS A 136 13.29 -3.60 2.64
C HIS A 136 12.54 -2.25 2.65
N GLN A 137 13.26 -1.12 2.66
CA GLN A 137 12.65 0.21 2.64
C GLN A 137 11.82 0.51 1.37
N ASP A 138 12.17 -0.10 0.23
CA ASP A 138 11.51 0.15 -1.06
C ASP A 138 10.38 -0.86 -1.33
N ILE A 139 10.19 -1.87 -0.48
CA ILE A 139 9.09 -2.84 -0.61
C ILE A 139 7.73 -2.16 -0.57
N VAL A 140 7.63 -1.06 0.19
CA VAL A 140 6.41 -0.25 0.30
C VAL A 140 6.00 0.28 -1.07
N THR A 141 6.94 0.64 -1.94
CA THR A 141 6.64 1.15 -3.28
C THR A 141 5.96 0.09 -4.15
N ILE A 142 6.40 -1.17 -4.05
CA ILE A 142 5.78 -2.27 -4.79
C ILE A 142 4.35 -2.52 -4.30
N VAL A 143 4.18 -2.60 -2.98
CA VAL A 143 2.85 -2.80 -2.39
C VAL A 143 1.89 -1.66 -2.75
N LEU A 144 2.37 -0.40 -2.70
CA LEU A 144 1.59 0.78 -3.08
C LEU A 144 1.18 0.73 -4.55
N ASN A 145 2.05 0.26 -5.44
CA ASN A 145 1.75 0.17 -6.86
C ASN A 145 0.74 -0.95 -7.18
N ASP A 146 0.86 -2.10 -6.53
CA ASP A 146 -0.14 -3.18 -6.63
C ASP A 146 -1.51 -2.69 -6.11
N PHE A 147 -1.53 -2.03 -4.94
CA PHE A 147 -2.74 -1.44 -4.38
C PHE A 147 -3.37 -0.41 -5.33
N ARG A 148 -2.58 0.51 -5.88
CA ARG A 148 -3.01 1.49 -6.89
C ARG A 148 -3.67 0.81 -8.08
N THR A 149 -3.04 -0.23 -8.62
CA THR A 149 -3.52 -0.95 -9.80
C THR A 149 -4.84 -1.66 -9.51
N ARG A 150 -4.95 -2.33 -8.35
CA ARG A 150 -6.19 -3.00 -7.93
C ARG A 150 -7.32 -2.01 -7.68
N LEU A 151 -7.04 -0.89 -7.01
CA LEU A 151 -8.01 0.15 -6.74
C LEU A 151 -8.52 0.79 -8.04
N SER A 152 -7.62 1.08 -8.98
CA SER A 152 -7.97 1.61 -10.30
C SER A 152 -8.87 0.64 -11.08
N LYS A 153 -8.57 -0.66 -11.06
CA LYS A 153 -9.40 -1.69 -11.70
C LYS A 153 -10.78 -1.77 -11.06
N ALA A 154 -10.85 -1.74 -9.72
CA ALA A 154 -12.12 -1.76 -9.01
C ALA A 154 -13.01 -0.56 -9.37
N LEU A 155 -12.44 0.65 -9.38
CA LEU A 155 -13.19 1.87 -9.75
C LEU A 155 -13.75 1.84 -11.18
N ALA A 156 -13.02 1.24 -12.12
CA ALA A 156 -13.49 1.09 -13.49
C ALA A 156 -14.68 0.11 -13.61
N VAL A 157 -14.69 -0.95 -12.80
CA VAL A 157 -15.82 -1.91 -12.75
C VAL A 157 -17.07 -1.28 -12.13
N GLU A 158 -16.92 -0.53 -11.03
CA GLU A 158 -18.04 0.15 -10.36
C GLU A 158 -18.66 1.25 -11.26
N GLU A 159 -17.83 1.94 -12.06
CA GLU A 159 -18.30 2.90 -13.07
C GLU A 159 -19.16 2.22 -14.14
N GLY A 160 -18.74 1.05 -14.66
CA GLY A 160 -19.53 0.28 -15.62
C GLY A 160 -20.91 -0.10 -15.08
N SER A 161 -20.94 -0.68 -13.87
CA SER A 161 -22.17 -1.11 -13.21
C SER A 161 -23.13 0.06 -12.90
N THR A 162 -22.60 1.20 -12.48
CA THR A 162 -23.42 2.40 -12.22
C THR A 162 -23.96 3.06 -13.48
N ASN A 163 -23.26 2.94 -14.62
CA ASN A 163 -23.74 3.43 -15.89
C ASN A 163 -24.88 2.55 -16.45
N ASP A 164 -24.77 1.22 -16.32
CA ASP A 164 -25.84 0.28 -16.69
C ASP A 164 -27.11 0.56 -15.88
N ALA A 165 -26.99 0.73 -14.56
CA ALA A 165 -28.12 1.08 -13.70
C ALA A 165 -28.75 2.46 -13.99
N LYS A 166 -28.00 3.41 -14.58
CA LYS A 166 -28.54 4.69 -15.04
C LYS A 166 -29.29 4.57 -16.37
N ILE A 167 -28.80 3.72 -17.28
CA ILE A 167 -29.46 3.43 -18.56
C ILE A 167 -30.82 2.78 -18.31
N ASP A 168 -30.89 1.79 -17.42
CA ASP A 168 -32.16 1.11 -17.09
C ASP A 168 -33.18 2.06 -16.46
N ARG A 169 -32.74 3.01 -15.61
CA ARG A 169 -33.64 4.03 -15.06
C ARG A 169 -34.15 5.01 -16.11
N ASN A 170 -33.30 5.43 -17.04
CA ASN A 170 -33.72 6.34 -18.10
C ASN A 170 -34.65 5.66 -19.11
N ASN A 171 -34.52 4.35 -19.29
CA ASN A 171 -35.38 3.56 -20.19
C ASN A 171 -36.71 3.12 -19.53
N ALA A 172 -36.82 3.17 -18.20
CA ALA A 172 -38.06 2.92 -17.47
C ALA A 172 -38.96 4.17 -17.29
N VAL A 173 -38.49 5.34 -17.73
CA VAL A 173 -39.19 6.64 -17.63
C VAL A 173 -39.71 7.12 -19.01
N ASN A 174 -39.48 6.35 -20.08
CA ASN A 174 -40.12 6.50 -21.38
C ASN A 174 -41.08 5.33 -21.63
#